data_AF-A0A4V1S9Z3-F1
#
_entry.id   AF-A0A4V1S9Z3-F1
#
_cell.length_a   1.000
_cell.length_b   1.000
_cell.length_c   1.000
_cell.angle_alpha   90.00
_cell.angle_beta   90.00
_cell.angle_gamma   90.00
#
_symmetry.space_group_name_H-M   'P 1'
#
loop_
_entity.id
_entity.type
_entity.pdbx_description
1 polymer ?
#
loop_
_entity_poly.entity_id
_entity_poly.type
_entity_poly.pdbx_seq_one_letter_code
_entity_poly.pdbx_strand_id
1 'polypeptide(L)'
;MTESTSSLSREEALYAVCLLAAFADGGASDDERKELKRIGESILPPEMHPASIYQQVLLRKVDTRRAAQGLDSPEWRQLAYEMAI
;
A
#
# COMPACT_ATOMS: atom_id res chain seq x y z
N MET A 1 15.95 -19.99 0.76
CA MET A 1 16.13 -18.55 1.04
C MET A 1 14.88 -18.10 1.78
N THR A 2 14.92 -18.12 3.10
CA THR A 2 13.85 -17.57 3.95
C THR A 2 13.99 -16.06 3.91
N GLU A 3 13.31 -15.40 2.99
CA GLU A 3 13.18 -13.95 3.06
C GLU A 3 12.49 -13.62 4.37
N SER A 4 13.20 -12.90 5.23
CA SER A 4 12.63 -12.27 6.42
C SER A 4 11.66 -11.19 5.95
N THR A 5 10.47 -11.60 5.52
CA THR A 5 9.39 -10.71 5.14
C THR A 5 8.84 -10.15 6.43
N SER A 6 9.27 -8.96 6.84
CA SER A 6 8.55 -8.21 7.87
C SER A 6 7.11 -8.07 7.38
N SER A 7 6.17 -8.68 8.10
CA SER A 7 4.74 -8.58 7.82
C SER A 7 4.33 -7.11 7.93
N LEU A 8 3.68 -6.59 6.88
CA LEU A 8 3.08 -5.26 6.91
C LEU A 8 1.94 -5.26 7.94
N SER A 9 1.72 -4.13 8.62
CA SER A 9 0.45 -3.90 9.32
C SER A 9 -0.72 -3.93 8.33
N ARG A 10 -1.96 -4.03 8.83
CA ARG A 10 -3.15 -4.01 7.98
C ARG A 10 -3.28 -2.69 7.22
N GLU A 11 -3.00 -1.58 7.88
CA GLU A 11 -3.04 -0.23 7.32
C GLU A 11 -1.93 -0.05 6.26
N GLU A 12 -0.72 -0.54 6.55
CA GLU A 12 0.38 -0.57 5.57
C GLU A 12 0.04 -1.42 4.36
N ALA A 13 -0.58 -2.58 4.58
CA ALA A 13 -1.01 -3.50 3.54
C ALA A 13 -2.09 -2.87 2.66
N LEU A 14 -3.10 -2.22 3.27
CA LEU A 14 -4.14 -1.49 2.55
C LEU A 14 -3.52 -0.40 1.67
N TYR A 15 -2.68 0.46 2.26
CA TYR A 15 -2.05 1.54 1.52
C TYR A 15 -1.12 1.02 0.41
N ALA A 16 -0.39 -0.07 0.65
CA ALA A 16 0.43 -0.71 -0.37
C ALA A 16 -0.39 -1.23 -1.54
N VAL A 17 -1.58 -1.80 -1.30
CA VAL A 17 -2.49 -2.22 -2.39
C VAL A 17 -2.92 -1.03 -3.24
N CYS A 18 -3.32 0.08 -2.63
CA CYS A 18 -3.70 1.29 -3.37
C CYS A 18 -2.56 1.79 -4.26
N LEU A 19 -1.33 1.81 -3.73
CA LEU A 19 -0.14 2.23 -4.48
C LEU A 19 0.20 1.29 -5.63
N LEU A 20 0.11 -0.02 -5.41
CA LEU A 20 0.36 -1.02 -6.44
C LEU A 20 -0.67 -0.91 -7.58
N ALA A 21 -1.94 -0.67 -7.24
CA ALA A 21 -3.00 -0.44 -8.21
C ALA A 21 -2.78 0.85 -9.01
N ALA A 22 -2.49 1.96 -8.32
CA ALA A 22 -2.26 3.26 -8.94
C ALA A 22 -1.02 3.32 -9.85
N PHE A 23 -0.10 2.35 -9.74
CA PHE A 23 1.06 2.26 -10.63
C PHE A 23 0.94 1.15 -11.68
N ALA A 24 -0.18 0.43 -11.74
CA ALA A 24 -0.36 -0.72 -12.62
C ALA A 24 -0.36 -0.36 -14.11
N ASP A 25 -0.70 0.89 -14.45
CA ASP A 25 -0.80 1.40 -15.82
C ASP A 25 0.48 2.05 -16.37
N GLY A 26 1.56 2.08 -15.57
CA GLY A 26 2.84 2.67 -15.96
C GLY A 26 3.26 3.89 -15.14
N GLY A 27 2.42 4.34 -14.20
CA GLY A 27 2.81 5.22 -13.10
C GLY A 27 1.93 6.46 -12.93
N ALA A 28 2.00 7.07 -11.75
CA ALA A 28 1.19 8.22 -11.40
C ALA A 28 1.79 9.56 -11.88
N SER A 29 0.91 10.47 -12.31
CA SER A 29 1.16 11.91 -12.50
C SER A 29 1.46 12.62 -11.18
N ASP A 30 1.98 13.84 -11.23
CA ASP A 30 2.33 14.60 -10.02
C ASP A 30 1.14 14.87 -9.11
N ASP A 31 -0.05 15.08 -9.69
CA ASP A 31 -1.27 15.32 -8.92
C ASP A 31 -1.80 14.03 -8.28
N GLU A 32 -1.78 12.91 -9.01
CA GLU A 32 -2.08 11.58 -8.42
C GLU A 32 -1.10 11.24 -7.30
N ARG A 33 0.19 11.58 -7.43
CA ARG A 33 1.17 11.33 -6.36
C ARG A 33 0.90 12.14 -5.10
N LYS A 34 0.41 13.38 -5.22
CA LYS A 34 0.00 14.17 -4.06
C LYS A 34 -1.22 13.54 -3.39
N GLU A 35 -2.17 13.08 -4.19
CA GLU A 35 -3.38 12.46 -3.66
C GLU A 35 -3.09 11.12 -2.99
N LEU A 36 -2.23 10.28 -3.58
CA LEU A 36 -1.77 9.03 -2.97
C LEU A 36 -1.09 9.29 -1.61
N LYS A 37 -0.27 10.34 -1.50
CA LYS A 37 0.31 10.73 -0.21
C LYS A 37 -0.76 11.13 0.81
N ARG A 38 -1.73 11.95 0.40
CA ARG A 38 -2.84 12.39 1.24
C ARG A 38 -3.69 11.20 1.72
N ILE A 39 -3.94 10.23 0.85
CA ILE A 39 -4.62 8.97 1.19
C ILE A 39 -3.81 8.19 2.23
N GLY A 40 -2.50 8.06 2.02
CA GLY A 40 -1.61 7.42 2.98
C GLY A 40 -1.63 8.08 4.36
N GLU A 41 -1.62 9.41 4.42
CA GLU A 41 -1.75 10.18 5.66
C GLU A 41 -3.10 9.98 6.36
N SER A 42 -4.15 9.66 5.60
CA SER A 42 -5.50 9.41 6.15
C SER A 42 -5.70 7.97 6.64
N ILE A 43 -5.04 6.99 6.02
CA ILE A 43 -5.19 5.57 6.34
C ILE A 43 -4.25 5.17 7.48
N LEU A 44 -3.01 5.67 7.43
CA LEU A 44 -1.96 5.24 8.34
C LEU A 44 -2.07 5.97 9.70
N PRO A 45 -1.74 5.29 10.81
CA PRO A 45 -1.60 5.94 12.10
C PRO A 45 -0.53 7.05 12.08
N PRO A 46 -0.64 8.09 12.92
CA PRO A 46 0.32 9.21 12.95
C PRO A 46 1.78 8.81 13.18
N GLU A 47 2.02 7.67 13.84
CA GLU A 47 3.36 7.13 14.13
C GLU A 47 4.02 6.51 12.89
N MET A 48 3.24 6.30 11.83
CA MET A 48 3.66 5.62 10.63
C MET A 48 3.86 6.62 9.49
N HIS A 49 4.89 6.40 8.69
CA HIS A 49 5.25 7.31 7.62
C HIS A 49 4.80 6.77 6.26
N PRO A 50 3.80 7.39 5.60
CA PRO A 50 3.33 6.99 4.27
C PRO A 50 4.46 6.95 3.23
N ALA A 51 5.45 7.84 3.38
CA ALA A 51 6.63 7.87 2.52
C ALA A 51 7.42 6.55 2.52
N SER A 52 7.45 5.81 3.63
CA SER A 52 8.17 4.54 3.73
C SER A 52 7.53 3.47 2.85
N ILE A 53 6.21 3.27 2.95
CA ILE A 53 5.48 2.29 2.14
C ILE A 53 5.52 2.68 0.66
N TYR A 54 5.32 3.96 0.38
CA TYR A 54 5.44 4.52 -0.96
C TYR A 54 6.80 4.20 -1.60
N GLN A 55 7.90 4.43 -0.88
CA GLN A 55 9.24 4.13 -1.36
C GLN A 55 9.45 2.62 -1.54
N GLN A 56 8.93 1.78 -0.63
CA GLN A 56 9.04 0.33 -0.75
C GLN A 56 8.33 -0.20 -2.01
N VAL A 57 7.16 0.33 -2.35
CA VAL A 57 6.43 -0.02 -3.58
C VAL A 57 7.21 0.42 -4.83
N LEU A 58 7.71 1.66 -4.86
CA LEU A 58 8.52 2.15 -5.99
C LEU A 58 9.81 1.34 -6.19
N LEU A 59 10.45 0.93 -5.09
CA LEU A 59 11.64 0.07 -5.11
C LEU A 59 11.31 -1.41 -5.31
N ARG A 60 10.04 -1.77 -5.56
CA ARG A 60 9.56 -3.15 -5.75
C ARG A 60 9.90 -4.11 -4.60
N LYS A 61 9.99 -3.58 -3.37
CA LYS A 61 10.21 -4.37 -2.14
C LYS A 61 8.91 -4.96 -1.58
N VAL A 62 7.77 -4.46 -2.06
CA VAL A 62 6.43 -4.94 -1.75
C VAL A 62 5.73 -5.26 -3.06
N ASP A 63 5.17 -6.46 -3.14
CA ASP A 63 4.33 -6.93 -4.24
C ASP A 63 2.89 -7.17 -3.76
N THR A 64 2.00 -7.46 -4.70
CA THR A 64 0.58 -7.74 -4.40
C THR A 64 0.40 -8.93 -3.47
N ARG A 65 1.25 -9.96 -3.56
CA ARG A 65 1.20 -11.13 -2.68
C ARG A 65 1.48 -10.72 -1.23
N ARG A 66 2.57 -9.98 -0.99
CA ARG A 66 2.97 -9.52 0.34
C ARG A 66 1.96 -8.55 0.93
N ALA A 67 1.44 -7.62 0.13
CA ALA A 67 0.41 -6.70 0.58
C ALA A 67 -0.88 -7.46 0.97
N ALA A 68 -1.35 -8.40 0.14
CA ALA A 68 -2.54 -9.19 0.44
C ALA A 68 -2.41 -10.04 1.71
N GLN A 69 -1.21 -10.50 2.06
CA GLN A 69 -0.98 -11.26 3.31
C GLN A 69 -1.23 -10.43 4.58
N GLY A 70 -1.07 -9.10 4.52
CA GLY A 70 -1.34 -8.22 5.66
C GLY A 70 -2.83 -7.93 5.88
N LEU A 71 -3.71 -8.27 4.92
CA LEU A 71 -5.16 -8.08 5.02
C LEU A 71 -5.82 -9.29 5.69
N ASP A 72 -5.77 -9.31 7.02
CA ASP A 72 -6.15 -10.47 7.84
C ASP A 72 -7.66 -10.74 7.91
N SER A 73 -8.52 -9.76 7.63
CA SER A 73 -9.98 -9.87 7.73
C SER A 73 -10.70 -9.67 6.38
N PRO A 74 -11.91 -10.23 6.21
CA PRO A 74 -12.74 -9.99 5.01
C PRO A 74 -13.03 -8.51 4.78
N GLU A 75 -13.25 -7.74 5.84
CA GLU A 75 -13.56 -6.30 5.80
C GLU A 75 -12.38 -5.51 5.23
N TRP A 76 -11.15 -5.82 5.65
CA TRP A 76 -9.94 -5.20 5.12
C TRP A 76 -9.71 -5.55 3.64
N ARG A 77 -10.03 -6.78 3.24
CA ARG A 77 -9.96 -7.20 1.83
C ARG A 77 -10.98 -6.47 0.96
N GLN A 78 -12.21 -6.29 1.45
CA GLN A 78 -13.22 -5.50 0.74
C GLN A 78 -12.79 -4.05 0.62
N LEU A 79 -12.32 -3.44 1.71
CA LEU A 79 -11.86 -2.05 1.69
C LEU A 79 -10.70 -1.86 0.71
N ALA A 80 -9.73 -2.78 0.67
CA ALA A 80 -8.64 -2.73 -0.30
C ALA A 80 -9.13 -2.86 -1.74
N TYR A 81 -10.16 -3.67 -2.00
CA TYR A 81 -10.77 -3.77 -3.32
C TYR A 81 -11.43 -2.45 -3.72
N GLU A 82 -12.29 -1.87 -2.88
CA GLU A 82 -12.97 -0.60 -3.17
C GLU A 82 -12.00 0.56 -3.38
N MET A 83 -10.89 0.60 -2.62
CA MET A 83 -9.89 1.66 -2.71
C MET A 83 -8.95 1.51 -3.91
N ALA A 84 -8.94 0.36 -4.58
CA ALA A 84 -8.04 0.05 -5.70
C ALA A 84 -8.71 0.14 -7.09
N ILE A 85 -9.99 0.52 -7.15
CA ILE A 85 -10.79 0.65 -8.38
C ILE A 85 -10.72 2.06 -8.95
#